data_AF-A0A965DM63-F1
#
_entry.id   AF-A0A965DM63-F1
#
_cell.length_a   1.000
_cell.length_b   1.000
_cell.length_c   1.000
_cell.angle_alpha   90.00
_cell.angle_beta   90.00
_cell.angle_gamma   90.00
#
_symmetry.space_group_name_H-M   'P 1'
#
loop_
_entity.id
_entity.type
_entity.pdbx_description
1 polymer ?
#
loop_
_entity_poly.entity_id
_entity_poly.type
_entity_poly.pdbx_seq_one_letter_code
_entity_poly.pdbx_strand_id
1 'polypeptide(L)'
;MLVAAFFKTGIISFIFCNEEIFRAIFVPYLQINAVKLLSTLILTGFAFVAIGQKSHYIGEHAEGGIIYYLYQDSTGKEHGLVVSLKNLSREVEWGPKDKDVENCASTWDGQSNTQAILMATRDTTKAAGLCDNYAGGGYDDWYLPAIYELQTINTNLFAVERALDAVAGSDEIEMNLYWSSTQSNAASAWFFSFYDSKPTNYYDKTSKTLVRAVRSF
;
A
#
# COMPACT_ATOMS: atom_id res chain seq x y z
N MET A 1 19.41 5.92 68.06
CA MET A 1 18.03 5.64 68.49
C MET A 1 17.13 5.85 67.27
N LEU A 2 16.56 4.77 66.73
CA LEU A 2 15.70 4.81 65.55
C LEU A 2 14.33 5.35 65.97
N VAL A 3 13.80 6.39 65.31
CA VAL A 3 12.44 6.90 65.59
C VAL A 3 11.57 6.62 64.38
N ALA A 4 10.65 5.66 64.55
CA ALA A 4 9.43 5.32 63.82
C ALA A 4 9.40 5.35 62.26
N ALA A 5 8.93 4.23 61.68
CA ALA A 5 8.46 4.16 60.30
C ALA A 5 6.93 4.33 60.25
N PHE A 6 6.41 5.24 59.43
CA PHE A 6 4.98 5.35 59.14
C PHE A 6 4.67 4.80 57.74
N PHE A 7 3.64 3.95 57.64
CA PHE A 7 3.17 3.37 56.38
C PHE A 7 1.91 4.09 55.87
N LYS A 8 2.04 4.79 54.75
CA LYS A 8 0.96 4.99 53.78
C LYS A 8 1.58 5.41 52.45
N THR A 9 1.32 4.65 51.38
CA THR A 9 1.68 4.89 49.96
C THR A 9 2.97 4.28 49.36
N GLY A 10 3.64 3.33 50.03
CA GLY A 10 4.62 2.46 49.35
C GLY A 10 5.95 3.11 48.94
N ILE A 11 6.23 4.34 49.36
CA ILE A 11 7.56 4.94 49.31
C ILE A 11 8.16 4.85 50.71
N ILE A 12 9.29 4.16 50.85
CA ILE A 12 10.03 4.10 52.11
C ILE A 12 10.92 5.33 52.20
N SER A 13 10.48 6.35 52.92
CA SER A 13 11.31 7.51 53.26
C SER A 13 12.04 7.25 54.57
N PHE A 14 13.36 7.05 54.50
CA PHE A 14 14.22 7.01 55.69
C PHE A 14 14.72 8.43 56.00
N ILE A 15 14.34 8.96 57.16
CA ILE A 15 14.90 10.21 57.68
C ILE A 15 16.07 9.83 58.58
N PHE A 16 17.29 10.09 58.10
CA PHE A 16 18.50 9.87 58.89
C PHE A 16 18.85 11.14 59.67
N CYS A 17 19.08 11.01 60.97
CA CYS A 17 19.40 12.13 61.86
C CYS A 17 20.91 12.49 61.88
N ASN A 18 21.74 11.81 61.07
CA ASN A 18 23.18 11.98 61.06
C ASN A 18 23.76 11.68 59.65
N GLU A 19 24.51 12.64 59.10
CA GLU A 19 25.12 12.55 57.77
C GLU A 19 26.16 11.41 57.64
N GLU A 20 26.86 11.04 58.71
CA GLU A 20 27.87 9.98 58.64
C GLU A 20 27.23 8.59 58.46
N ILE A 21 26.05 8.38 59.06
CA ILE A 21 25.31 7.12 58.94
C ILE A 21 24.69 6.99 57.54
N PHE A 22 24.22 8.10 56.96
CA PHE A 22 23.75 8.14 55.58
C PHE A 22 24.87 7.73 54.60
N ARG A 23 26.09 8.26 54.81
CA ARG A 23 27.24 7.91 53.97
C ARG A 23 27.69 6.45 54.15
N ALA A 24 27.65 5.90 55.37
CA ALA A 24 28.12 4.55 55.64
C ALA A 24 27.21 3.43 55.10
N ILE A 25 25.89 3.66 55.03
CA ILE A 25 24.91 2.62 54.64
C ILE A 25 24.43 2.81 53.19
N PHE A 26 24.21 4.06 52.75
CA PHE A 26 23.57 4.32 51.46
C PHE A 26 24.57 4.29 50.29
N VAL A 27 25.83 4.70 50.51
CA VAL A 27 26.86 4.74 49.47
C VAL A 27 27.27 3.34 48.98
N PRO A 28 27.47 2.32 49.85
CA PRO A 28 27.76 0.97 49.39
C PRO A 28 26.56 0.33 48.66
N TYR A 29 25.33 0.63 49.09
CA TYR A 29 24.10 0.10 48.48
C TYR A 29 23.84 0.67 47.07
N LEU A 30 24.21 1.94 46.82
CA LEU A 30 24.18 2.52 45.48
C LEU A 30 25.28 1.96 44.56
N GLN A 31 26.49 1.72 45.08
CA GLN A 31 27.59 1.18 44.26
C GLN A 31 27.37 -0.27 43.82
N ILE A 32 26.76 -1.12 44.67
CA ILE A 32 26.50 -2.53 44.33
C ILE A 32 25.43 -2.66 43.20
N ASN A 33 24.45 -1.75 43.14
CA ASN A 33 23.41 -1.78 42.11
C ASN A 33 23.83 -1.08 40.81
N ALA A 34 24.73 -0.09 40.85
CA ALA A 34 25.22 0.58 39.65
C ALA A 34 26.12 -0.34 38.79
N VAL A 35 26.91 -1.21 39.42
CA VAL A 35 27.77 -2.17 38.68
C VAL A 35 26.94 -3.28 38.02
N LYS A 36 25.83 -3.71 38.65
CA LYS A 36 24.89 -4.67 38.05
C LYS A 36 24.08 -4.09 36.88
N LEU A 37 23.92 -2.77 36.82
CA LEU A 37 23.27 -2.09 35.72
C LEU A 37 24.22 -1.86 34.52
N LEU A 38 25.53 -1.79 34.78
CA LEU A 38 26.56 -1.57 33.77
C LEU A 38 27.09 -2.87 33.13
N SER A 39 26.96 -4.03 33.79
CA SER A 39 27.35 -5.33 33.18
C SER A 39 26.29 -5.92 32.22
N THR A 40 25.15 -5.27 32.05
CA THR A 40 24.13 -5.63 31.04
C THR A 40 24.15 -4.68 29.83
N LEU A 41 25.02 -3.66 29.86
CA LEU A 41 25.40 -2.87 28.71
C LEU A 41 26.70 -3.47 28.16
N ILE A 42 26.74 -3.81 26.86
CA ILE A 42 27.90 -4.32 26.09
C ILE A 42 28.05 -5.85 26.07
N LEU A 43 27.05 -6.54 25.51
CA LEU A 43 27.12 -7.82 24.78
C LEU A 43 25.69 -8.10 24.26
N THR A 44 25.15 -7.36 23.31
CA THR A 44 25.51 -7.31 21.89
C THR A 44 25.08 -5.95 21.32
N GLY A 45 26.01 -5.23 20.69
CA GLY A 45 25.73 -3.96 20.02
C GLY A 45 24.94 -4.14 18.73
N PHE A 46 23.69 -4.56 18.82
CA PHE A 46 22.69 -4.30 17.78
C PHE A 46 21.86 -3.13 18.27
N ALA A 47 22.23 -1.92 17.83
CA ALA A 47 21.23 -0.87 17.73
C ALA A 47 20.16 -1.40 16.78
N PHE A 48 19.02 -1.84 17.30
CA PHE A 48 17.81 -1.92 16.50
C PHE A 48 17.52 -0.47 16.10
N VAL A 49 18.00 -0.09 14.93
CA VAL A 49 17.34 0.98 14.18
C VAL A 49 15.96 0.40 13.93
N ALA A 50 14.98 0.81 14.74
CA ALA A 50 13.60 0.67 14.36
C ALA A 50 13.46 1.52 13.10
N ILE A 51 13.67 0.88 11.95
CA ILE A 51 13.29 1.44 10.66
C ILE A 51 11.76 1.49 10.80
N GLY A 52 11.26 2.63 11.26
CA GLY A 52 9.84 2.92 11.22
C GLY A 52 9.48 2.97 9.75
N GLN A 53 9.13 1.82 9.18
CA GLN A 53 8.55 1.75 7.86
C GLN A 53 7.26 2.58 7.98
N LYS A 54 7.21 3.70 7.26
CA LYS A 54 6.00 4.53 7.19
C LYS A 54 4.91 3.58 6.68
N SER A 55 3.97 3.23 7.54
CA SER A 55 2.87 2.34 7.15
C SER A 55 1.89 3.16 6.31
N HIS A 56 1.60 2.64 5.12
CA HIS A 56 0.63 3.25 4.23
C HIS A 56 -0.80 2.99 4.71
N TYR A 57 -1.74 3.77 4.19
CA TYR A 57 -3.17 3.54 4.41
C TYR A 57 -3.98 3.69 3.11
N ILE A 58 -5.15 3.04 3.07
CA ILE A 58 -6.07 3.11 1.94
C ILE A 58 -6.61 4.55 1.82
N GLY A 59 -6.50 5.13 0.63
CA GLY A 59 -6.80 6.54 0.34
C GLY A 59 -5.62 7.49 0.59
N GLU A 60 -4.41 6.99 0.78
CA GLU A 60 -3.21 7.83 0.83
C GLU A 60 -2.76 8.21 -0.60
N HIS A 61 -2.45 9.50 -0.80
CA HIS A 61 -1.69 9.94 -1.97
C HIS A 61 -0.21 9.68 -1.75
N ALA A 62 0.27 8.55 -2.28
CA ALA A 62 1.64 8.07 -2.18
C ALA A 62 1.95 7.20 -3.41
N GLU A 63 3.23 6.88 -3.62
CA GLU A 63 3.61 5.93 -4.67
C GLU A 63 3.16 6.35 -6.10
N GLY A 64 3.05 7.67 -6.33
CA GLY A 64 2.66 8.27 -7.61
C GLY A 64 1.15 8.35 -7.88
N GLY A 65 0.31 7.84 -6.97
CA GLY A 65 -1.15 7.83 -7.12
C GLY A 65 -1.89 7.62 -5.80
N ILE A 66 -3.08 7.02 -5.85
CA ILE A 66 -3.86 6.75 -4.64
C ILE A 66 -3.79 5.27 -4.29
N ILE A 67 -3.33 4.96 -3.08
CA ILE A 67 -3.29 3.59 -2.56
C ILE A 67 -4.72 3.11 -2.30
N TYR A 68 -5.11 1.98 -2.88
CA TYR A 68 -6.46 1.41 -2.72
C TYR A 68 -6.48 -0.04 -2.24
N TYR A 69 -5.31 -0.69 -2.14
CA TYR A 69 -5.15 -2.02 -1.56
C TYR A 69 -3.79 -2.12 -0.87
N LEU A 70 -3.75 -2.79 0.28
CA LEU A 70 -2.54 -3.01 1.08
C LEU A 70 -2.57 -4.40 1.70
N TYR A 71 -1.42 -5.05 1.76
CA TYR A 71 -1.21 -6.29 2.52
C TYR A 71 0.24 -6.40 2.99
N GLN A 72 0.50 -7.31 3.93
CA GLN A 72 1.86 -7.67 4.33
C GLN A 72 2.16 -9.10 3.89
N ASP A 73 3.37 -9.33 3.39
CA ASP A 73 3.84 -10.68 3.13
C ASP A 73 4.32 -11.39 4.42
N SER A 74 4.79 -12.63 4.27
CA SER A 74 5.29 -13.44 5.40
C SER A 74 6.54 -12.87 6.07
N THR A 75 7.23 -11.92 5.44
CA THR A 75 8.39 -11.22 5.98
C THR A 75 7.99 -9.93 6.71
N GLY A 76 6.72 -9.56 6.66
CA GLY A 76 6.21 -8.29 7.18
C GLY A 76 6.44 -7.11 6.25
N LYS A 77 6.92 -7.33 5.01
CA LYS A 77 7.02 -6.26 4.01
C LYS A 77 5.62 -5.89 3.57
N GLU A 78 5.31 -4.60 3.65
CA GLU A 78 4.09 -4.01 3.09
C GLU A 78 4.15 -3.97 1.56
N HIS A 79 3.05 -4.34 0.93
CA HIS A 79 2.82 -4.26 -0.51
C HIS A 79 1.46 -3.64 -0.76
N GLY A 80 1.27 -3.06 -1.94
CA GLY A 80 -0.02 -2.45 -2.26
C GLY A 80 -0.28 -2.24 -3.73
N LEU A 81 -1.50 -1.79 -4.02
CA LEU A 81 -1.92 -1.35 -5.34
C LEU A 81 -2.28 0.14 -5.31
N VAL A 82 -1.89 0.83 -6.38
CA VAL A 82 -2.00 2.28 -6.53
C VAL A 82 -2.73 2.58 -7.82
N VAL A 83 -3.79 3.40 -7.76
CA VAL A 83 -4.50 3.87 -8.96
C VAL A 83 -3.93 5.21 -9.43
N SER A 84 -3.82 5.39 -10.75
CA SER A 84 -3.30 6.63 -11.33
C SER A 84 -4.19 7.83 -10.98
N LEU A 85 -3.60 9.03 -10.95
CA LEU A 85 -4.32 10.28 -10.73
C LEU A 85 -5.18 10.71 -11.94
N LYS A 86 -5.00 10.08 -13.10
CA LYS A 86 -5.61 10.49 -14.38
C LYS A 86 -6.27 9.32 -15.10
N ASN A 87 -7.39 9.61 -15.77
CA ASN A 87 -7.92 8.73 -16.80
C ASN A 87 -7.06 8.93 -18.07
N LEU A 88 -6.51 7.84 -18.61
CA LEU A 88 -5.57 7.92 -19.74
C LEU A 88 -6.29 8.10 -21.07
N SER A 89 -7.48 7.53 -21.19
CA SER A 89 -8.39 7.71 -22.33
C SER A 89 -9.83 7.45 -21.90
N ARG A 90 -10.76 8.00 -22.66
CA ARG A 90 -12.21 7.76 -22.53
C ARG A 90 -12.78 6.93 -23.67
N GLU A 91 -12.02 6.76 -24.75
CA GLU A 91 -12.49 6.24 -26.03
C GLU A 91 -11.42 5.36 -26.68
N VAL A 92 -11.01 4.29 -25.99
CA VAL A 92 -9.97 3.38 -26.50
C VAL A 92 -10.48 1.94 -26.55
N GLU A 93 -10.02 1.25 -27.59
CA GLU A 93 -10.24 -0.18 -27.79
C GLU A 93 -9.32 -0.99 -26.88
N TRP A 94 -9.80 -2.17 -26.46
CA TRP A 94 -9.05 -3.04 -25.56
C TRP A 94 -7.75 -3.56 -26.19
N GLY A 95 -7.85 -4.04 -27.43
CA GLY A 95 -6.77 -4.73 -28.13
C GLY A 95 -7.27 -5.33 -29.45
N PRO A 96 -6.50 -6.25 -30.07
CA PRO A 96 -6.85 -6.82 -31.37
C PRO A 96 -8.13 -7.67 -31.28
N LYS A 97 -9.01 -7.49 -32.26
CA LYS A 97 -10.18 -8.35 -32.47
C LYS A 97 -9.74 -9.73 -32.97
N ASP A 98 -10.54 -10.76 -32.65
CA ASP A 98 -10.40 -12.13 -33.15
C ASP A 98 -9.04 -12.78 -32.87
N LYS A 99 -8.37 -12.32 -31.82
CA LYS A 99 -7.09 -12.86 -31.34
C LYS A 99 -7.21 -13.30 -29.89
N ASP A 100 -7.01 -14.59 -29.66
CA ASP A 100 -6.88 -15.13 -28.32
C ASP A 100 -5.44 -14.92 -27.83
N VAL A 101 -5.27 -14.14 -26.77
CA VAL A 101 -3.96 -13.85 -26.18
C VAL A 101 -3.69 -14.86 -25.06
N GLU A 102 -2.63 -15.64 -25.21
CA GLU A 102 -2.20 -16.61 -24.21
C GLU A 102 -1.84 -15.93 -22.89
N ASN A 103 -2.17 -16.55 -21.75
CA ASN A 103 -1.88 -16.04 -20.41
C ASN A 103 -2.47 -14.65 -20.09
N CYS A 104 -3.57 -14.28 -20.75
CA CYS A 104 -4.22 -12.97 -20.61
C CYS A 104 -5.57 -13.02 -19.86
N ALA A 105 -5.88 -14.12 -19.15
CA ALA A 105 -7.17 -14.32 -18.51
C ALA A 105 -7.11 -14.24 -16.97
N SER A 106 -6.00 -13.77 -16.40
CA SER A 106 -5.90 -13.63 -14.93
C SER A 106 -6.93 -12.61 -14.44
N THR A 107 -7.64 -12.94 -13.37
CA THR A 107 -8.64 -12.04 -12.80
C THR A 107 -8.05 -11.06 -11.79
N TRP A 108 -6.81 -11.26 -11.35
CA TRP A 108 -6.19 -10.51 -10.26
C TRP A 108 -4.76 -10.05 -10.55
N ASP A 109 -4.14 -10.54 -11.63
CA ASP A 109 -2.79 -10.16 -12.03
C ASP A 109 -2.83 -9.37 -13.34
N GLY A 110 -3.14 -8.07 -13.21
CA GLY A 110 -3.25 -7.18 -14.37
C GLY A 110 -1.91 -6.90 -15.04
N GLN A 111 -0.81 -6.98 -14.28
CA GLN A 111 0.54 -6.78 -14.79
C GLN A 111 0.91 -7.88 -15.79
N SER A 112 0.73 -9.15 -15.41
CA SER A 112 0.98 -10.29 -16.29
C SER A 112 0.08 -10.27 -17.54
N ASN A 113 -1.21 -9.95 -17.38
CA ASN A 113 -2.12 -9.82 -18.52
C ASN A 113 -1.66 -8.69 -19.48
N THR A 114 -1.32 -7.53 -18.94
CA THR A 114 -0.86 -6.37 -19.72
C THR A 114 0.39 -6.73 -20.52
N GLN A 115 1.37 -7.37 -19.89
CA GLN A 115 2.56 -7.86 -20.58
C GLN A 115 2.23 -8.86 -21.68
N ALA A 116 1.32 -9.81 -21.43
CA ALA A 116 0.89 -10.78 -22.44
C ALA A 116 0.26 -10.08 -23.67
N ILE A 117 -0.59 -9.08 -23.46
CA ILE A 117 -1.19 -8.26 -24.54
C ILE A 117 -0.08 -7.58 -25.34
N LEU A 118 0.85 -6.89 -24.67
CA LEU A 118 1.92 -6.15 -25.33
C LEU A 118 2.88 -7.06 -26.11
N MET A 119 3.20 -8.24 -25.58
CA MET A 119 4.00 -9.23 -26.29
C MET A 119 3.28 -9.74 -27.56
N ALA A 120 1.96 -9.91 -27.48
CA ALA A 120 1.16 -10.42 -28.59
C ALA A 120 0.88 -9.37 -29.68
N THR A 121 0.86 -8.08 -29.35
CA THR A 121 0.39 -7.03 -30.26
C THR A 121 1.44 -6.00 -30.63
N ARG A 122 2.32 -5.66 -29.69
CA ARG A 122 3.21 -4.48 -29.75
C ARG A 122 2.47 -3.16 -29.98
N ASP A 123 1.16 -3.13 -29.73
CA ASP A 123 0.32 -1.96 -29.98
C ASP A 123 0.27 -1.06 -28.74
N THR A 124 0.94 0.08 -28.86
CA THR A 124 1.02 1.09 -27.79
C THR A 124 -0.18 2.04 -27.76
N THR A 125 -1.11 1.93 -28.73
CA THR A 125 -2.26 2.83 -28.88
C THR A 125 -3.55 2.31 -28.25
N LYS A 126 -3.55 1.06 -27.78
CA LYS A 126 -4.69 0.38 -27.14
C LYS A 126 -4.60 0.43 -25.63
N ALA A 127 -5.63 -0.04 -24.95
CA ALA A 127 -5.77 0.05 -23.49
C ALA A 127 -4.49 -0.36 -22.71
N ALA A 128 -3.94 -1.55 -22.99
CA ALA A 128 -2.71 -2.02 -22.36
C ALA A 128 -1.49 -1.13 -22.68
N GLY A 129 -1.35 -0.71 -23.94
CA GLY A 129 -0.28 0.15 -24.41
C GLY A 129 -0.30 1.55 -23.81
N LEU A 130 -1.48 2.12 -23.58
CA LEU A 130 -1.62 3.41 -22.92
C LEU A 130 -1.17 3.34 -21.47
N CYS A 131 -1.53 2.27 -20.74
CA CYS A 131 -1.09 2.07 -19.37
C CYS A 131 0.42 1.85 -19.25
N ASP A 132 1.00 1.01 -20.11
CA ASP A 132 2.43 0.68 -20.10
C ASP A 132 3.34 1.88 -20.43
N ASN A 133 2.87 2.80 -21.29
CA ASN A 133 3.61 4.03 -21.60
C ASN A 133 3.35 5.17 -20.61
N TYR A 134 2.48 4.97 -19.63
CA TYR A 134 2.15 6.03 -18.67
C TYR A 134 3.28 6.19 -17.65
N ALA A 135 3.78 7.42 -17.53
CA ALA A 135 4.88 7.77 -16.62
C ALA A 135 4.40 8.74 -15.50
N GLY A 136 3.27 8.42 -14.86
CA GLY A 136 2.66 9.28 -13.85
C GLY A 136 3.38 9.22 -12.50
N GLY A 137 3.48 10.36 -11.82
CA GLY A 137 3.99 10.42 -10.44
C GLY A 137 5.47 10.04 -10.28
N GLY A 138 6.24 9.95 -11.36
CA GLY A 138 7.64 9.55 -11.36
C GLY A 138 7.89 8.04 -11.51
N TYR A 139 6.85 7.26 -11.82
CA TYR A 139 6.90 5.80 -11.99
C TYR A 139 6.54 5.41 -13.42
N ASP A 140 7.12 4.31 -13.91
CA ASP A 140 6.98 3.79 -15.29
C ASP A 140 6.56 2.30 -15.32
N ASP A 141 6.12 1.75 -14.19
CA ASP A 141 5.69 0.36 -13.99
C ASP A 141 4.15 0.21 -13.97
N TRP A 142 3.45 1.13 -14.64
CA TRP A 142 1.99 1.18 -14.71
C TRP A 142 1.44 0.13 -15.69
N TYR A 143 0.29 -0.46 -15.37
CA TYR A 143 -0.35 -1.49 -16.17
C TYR A 143 -1.88 -1.36 -16.19
N LEU A 144 -2.52 -2.08 -17.13
CA LEU A 144 -3.97 -2.13 -17.23
C LEU A 144 -4.51 -3.12 -16.17
N PRO A 145 -5.35 -2.68 -15.22
CA PRO A 145 -5.76 -3.52 -14.10
C PRO A 145 -6.61 -4.72 -14.53
N ALA A 146 -6.43 -5.85 -13.87
CA ALA A 146 -7.31 -7.01 -13.96
C ALA A 146 -8.66 -6.73 -13.28
N ILE A 147 -9.64 -7.58 -13.56
CA ILE A 147 -11.04 -7.29 -13.21
C ILE A 147 -11.25 -7.18 -11.70
N TYR A 148 -10.55 -7.98 -10.90
CA TYR A 148 -10.62 -7.91 -9.44
C TYR A 148 -9.78 -6.77 -8.85
N GLU A 149 -8.78 -6.27 -9.56
CA GLU A 149 -8.09 -5.04 -9.17
C GLU A 149 -9.03 -3.83 -9.31
N LEU A 150 -9.78 -3.73 -10.42
CA LEU A 150 -10.83 -2.72 -10.60
C LEU A 150 -11.95 -2.85 -9.56
N GLN A 151 -12.41 -4.07 -9.29
CA GLN A 151 -13.40 -4.32 -8.26
C GLN A 151 -12.93 -3.86 -6.88
N THR A 152 -11.63 -4.00 -6.59
CA THR A 152 -11.04 -3.57 -5.31
C THR A 152 -11.02 -2.04 -5.18
N ILE A 153 -10.82 -1.31 -6.29
CA ILE A 153 -11.03 0.15 -6.31
C ILE A 153 -12.48 0.44 -5.89
N ASN A 154 -13.47 -0.24 -6.48
CA ASN A 154 -14.88 -0.03 -6.15
C ASN A 154 -15.20 -0.34 -4.67
N THR A 155 -14.58 -1.36 -4.07
CA THR A 155 -14.73 -1.66 -2.64
C THR A 155 -14.23 -0.51 -1.75
N ASN A 156 -13.19 0.20 -2.18
CA ASN A 156 -12.60 1.32 -1.44
C ASN A 156 -12.92 2.70 -2.07
N LEU A 157 -13.95 2.78 -2.92
CA LEU A 157 -14.19 3.91 -3.82
C LEU A 157 -14.29 5.23 -3.08
N PHE A 158 -14.99 5.26 -1.94
CA PHE A 158 -15.16 6.46 -1.15
C PHE A 158 -13.82 7.06 -0.66
N ALA A 159 -12.91 6.21 -0.19
CA ALA A 159 -11.60 6.65 0.26
C ALA A 159 -10.74 7.12 -0.92
N VAL A 160 -10.81 6.40 -2.04
CA VAL A 160 -10.10 6.74 -3.28
C VAL A 160 -10.57 8.08 -3.83
N GLU A 161 -11.88 8.30 -3.97
CA GLU A 161 -12.43 9.54 -4.52
C GLU A 161 -12.13 10.75 -3.65
N ARG A 162 -12.27 10.62 -2.33
CA ARG A 162 -11.89 11.69 -1.41
C ARG A 162 -10.41 12.07 -1.56
N ALA A 163 -9.55 11.08 -1.76
CA ALA A 163 -8.12 11.30 -1.92
C ALA A 163 -7.80 11.94 -3.28
N LEU A 164 -8.47 11.52 -4.35
CA LEU A 164 -8.37 12.16 -5.67
C LEU A 164 -8.82 13.62 -5.59
N ASP A 165 -10.00 13.93 -5.03
CA ASP A 165 -10.50 15.31 -4.89
C ASP A 165 -9.52 16.25 -4.15
N ALA A 166 -8.74 15.70 -3.20
CA ALA A 166 -7.72 16.46 -2.48
C ALA A 166 -6.44 16.75 -3.30
N VAL A 167 -6.24 16.08 -4.43
CA VAL A 167 -5.06 16.24 -5.30
C VAL A 167 -5.40 17.16 -6.47
N ALA A 168 -4.80 18.35 -6.47
CA ALA A 168 -5.05 19.34 -7.51
C ALA A 168 -4.76 18.77 -8.91
N GLY A 169 -5.79 18.80 -9.76
CA GLY A 169 -5.69 18.35 -11.13
C GLY A 169 -5.64 16.84 -11.29
N SER A 170 -6.12 16.02 -10.37
CA SER A 170 -6.48 14.62 -10.68
C SER A 170 -7.88 14.52 -11.32
N ASP A 171 -8.18 13.37 -11.91
CA ASP A 171 -9.51 13.03 -12.41
C ASP A 171 -10.20 12.08 -11.43
N GLU A 172 -11.51 12.25 -11.24
CA GLU A 172 -12.38 11.32 -10.50
C GLU A 172 -12.43 9.93 -11.16
N ILE A 173 -12.88 8.91 -10.43
CA ILE A 173 -13.28 7.64 -11.04
C ILE A 173 -14.67 7.86 -11.65
N GLU A 174 -14.70 8.08 -12.97
CA GLU A 174 -15.93 8.38 -13.68
C GLU A 174 -16.94 7.24 -13.51
N MET A 175 -18.22 7.57 -13.33
CA MET A 175 -19.29 6.58 -13.24
C MET A 175 -19.58 5.95 -14.61
N ASN A 176 -18.63 5.17 -15.12
CA ASN A 176 -18.64 4.62 -16.48
C ASN A 176 -17.92 3.25 -16.54
N LEU A 177 -17.73 2.74 -17.74
CA LEU A 177 -17.09 1.46 -18.03
C LEU A 177 -15.58 1.63 -18.20
N TYR A 178 -14.82 0.83 -17.45
CA TYR A 178 -13.37 0.80 -17.54
C TYR A 178 -12.90 -0.56 -18.06
N TRP A 179 -12.03 -0.54 -19.06
CA TRP A 179 -11.39 -1.77 -19.52
C TRP A 179 -10.58 -2.43 -18.41
N SER A 180 -10.73 -3.75 -18.30
CA SER A 180 -9.82 -4.61 -17.56
C SER A 180 -8.86 -5.28 -18.52
N SER A 181 -7.64 -5.63 -18.08
CA SER A 181 -6.73 -6.50 -18.84
C SER A 181 -7.16 -7.97 -18.90
N THR A 182 -8.18 -8.38 -18.14
CA THR A 182 -8.70 -9.75 -18.17
C THR A 182 -9.43 -10.02 -19.48
N GLN A 183 -8.91 -10.96 -20.27
CA GLN A 183 -9.54 -11.44 -21.49
C GLN A 183 -10.65 -12.46 -21.20
N SER A 184 -11.73 -12.43 -21.99
CA SER A 184 -12.77 -13.48 -21.97
C SER A 184 -12.52 -14.52 -23.07
N ASN A 185 -12.30 -14.07 -24.31
CA ASN A 185 -12.00 -14.92 -25.46
C ASN A 185 -11.33 -14.11 -26.59
N ALA A 186 -11.19 -14.70 -27.77
CA ALA A 186 -10.58 -14.05 -28.94
C ALA A 186 -11.25 -12.72 -29.34
N ALA A 187 -12.58 -12.61 -29.18
CA ALA A 187 -13.37 -11.45 -29.59
C ALA A 187 -13.70 -10.49 -28.43
N SER A 188 -13.68 -10.96 -27.18
CA SER A 188 -14.19 -10.19 -26.03
C SER A 188 -13.24 -10.10 -24.84
N ALA A 189 -13.33 -8.99 -24.12
CA ALA A 189 -12.59 -8.72 -22.88
C ALA A 189 -13.52 -8.19 -21.79
N TRP A 190 -13.10 -8.33 -20.53
CA TRP A 190 -13.87 -7.88 -19.38
C TRP A 190 -13.72 -6.37 -19.18
N PHE A 191 -14.76 -5.74 -18.66
CA PHE A 191 -14.73 -4.37 -18.17
C PHE A 191 -15.34 -4.30 -16.76
N PHE A 192 -15.12 -3.19 -16.07
CA PHE A 192 -15.80 -2.90 -14.82
C PHE A 192 -16.66 -1.65 -14.96
N SER A 193 -17.95 -1.75 -14.62
CA SER A 193 -18.89 -0.63 -14.53
C SER A 193 -18.89 -0.04 -13.13
N PHE A 194 -18.35 1.18 -12.98
CA PHE A 194 -18.49 1.96 -11.75
C PHE A 194 -19.88 2.58 -11.61
N TYR A 195 -20.70 2.56 -12.66
CA TYR A 195 -22.11 2.97 -12.59
C TYR A 195 -22.96 1.94 -11.84
N ASP A 196 -22.75 0.64 -12.11
CA ASP A 196 -23.56 -0.44 -11.51
C ASP A 196 -22.94 -1.06 -10.24
N SER A 197 -21.71 -0.66 -9.90
CA SER A 197 -20.89 -1.22 -8.80
C SER A 197 -20.78 -2.76 -8.83
N LYS A 198 -20.77 -3.38 -10.02
CA LYS A 198 -20.79 -4.84 -10.18
C LYS A 198 -19.70 -5.30 -11.15
N PRO A 199 -19.07 -6.48 -10.91
CA PRO A 199 -18.19 -7.11 -11.89
C PRO A 199 -19.02 -7.46 -13.13
N THR A 200 -18.90 -6.63 -14.15
CA THR A 200 -19.89 -6.54 -15.23
C THR A 200 -19.27 -7.02 -16.53
N ASN A 201 -19.66 -8.23 -16.93
CA ASN A 201 -19.70 -8.74 -18.30
C ASN A 201 -18.42 -8.51 -19.17
N TYR A 202 -18.55 -8.78 -20.46
CA TYR A 202 -17.52 -8.60 -21.45
C TYR A 202 -18.07 -7.86 -22.66
N TYR A 203 -17.21 -7.08 -23.30
CA TYR A 203 -17.51 -6.38 -24.55
C TYR A 203 -16.58 -6.87 -25.65
N ASP A 204 -16.99 -6.60 -26.89
CA ASP A 204 -16.11 -6.75 -28.05
C ASP A 204 -14.86 -5.90 -27.83
N LYS A 205 -13.68 -6.46 -28.15
CA LYS A 205 -12.39 -5.78 -27.94
C LYS A 205 -12.25 -4.47 -28.75
N THR A 206 -13.09 -4.28 -29.77
CA THR A 206 -13.19 -3.06 -30.58
C THR A 206 -14.17 -2.02 -30.04
N SER A 207 -14.90 -2.34 -28.96
CA SER A 207 -15.67 -1.33 -28.23
C SER A 207 -14.73 -0.30 -27.61
N LYS A 208 -15.21 0.93 -27.46
CA LYS A 208 -14.45 2.03 -26.86
C LYS A 208 -14.95 2.28 -25.45
N THR A 209 -14.03 2.27 -24.48
CA THR A 209 -14.33 2.56 -23.07
C THR A 209 -13.16 3.29 -22.41
N LEU A 210 -13.29 3.59 -21.12
CA LEU A 210 -12.28 4.31 -20.34
C LEU A 210 -11.12 3.40 -19.96
N VAL A 211 -9.95 4.01 -19.77
CA VAL A 211 -8.75 3.35 -19.27
C VAL A 211 -8.11 4.17 -18.16
N ARG A 212 -7.79 3.48 -17.07
CA ARG A 212 -7.03 4.01 -15.94
C ARG A 212 -5.99 2.99 -15.53
N ALA A 213 -4.78 3.46 -15.24
CA ALA A 213 -3.68 2.58 -14.91
C ALA A 213 -3.60 2.30 -13.41
N VAL A 214 -3.03 1.15 -13.10
CA VAL A 214 -2.67 0.72 -11.75
C VAL A 214 -1.20 0.33 -11.72
N ARG A 215 -0.54 0.46 -10.56
CA ARG A 215 0.79 -0.11 -10.30
C ARG A 215 0.82 -0.80 -8.93
N SER A 216 1.87 -1.59 -8.70
CA SER A 216 2.14 -2.28 -7.43
C SER A 216 3.50 -1.84 -6.83
N PHE A 217 3.71 -2.03 -5.52
CA PHE A 217 4.96 -1.71 -4.79
C PHE A 217 5.24 -2.70 -3.66
#